data_AF-A0A3B8L143-F1
#
_entry.id   AF-A0A3B8L143-F1
#
_cell.length_a   1.000
_cell.length_b   1.000
_cell.length_c   1.000
_cell.angle_alpha   90.00
_cell.angle_beta   90.00
_cell.angle_gamma   90.00
#
_symmetry.space_group_name_H-M   'P 1'
#
loop_
_entity.id
_entity.type
_entity.pdbx_description
1 polymer ?
#
loop_
_entity_poly.entity_id
_entity_poly.type
_entity_poly.pdbx_seq_one_letter_code
_entity_poly.pdbx_strand_id
1 'polypeptide(L)'
;MLNQNRMLHATDGGSVRRPGKTKRSGQALIEFAFLLVLLIIIIGATLSFGLFFFQANTLQQAVDVAAQEISRMPFSPTAELGLGDLDAADTTVMYDSAFQSRIYDEQYLVIHQAEWDASTAFNGDFQAYVDTLPLLNRLLATVMVRDDSLSIGAIRYPGAVVTNSVTGEQTVLVPLIGYNVDGSETLIQWVAPVEEIRPGGGEGPFSLAATNTAASFVAGMVALRINFPAQSATLVNRTGSRGQVIVEADDTSLADGDTGSNYSLVVPAESGPADTTIHSGRYGLGRQAALFVSTGIRPYRTVMSVQAIYRREVFQ
;
A
#
# COMPACT_ATOMS: atom_id res chain seq x y z
N MET A 1 8.00 -72.79 82.02
CA MET A 1 6.59 -72.36 81.88
C MET A 1 6.57 -71.31 80.76
N LEU A 2 6.17 -71.74 79.55
CA LEU A 2 4.92 -71.34 78.85
C LEU A 2 4.84 -69.82 78.60
N ASN A 3 4.54 -69.29 77.41
CA ASN A 3 4.19 -69.87 76.12
C ASN A 3 4.28 -68.76 75.05
N GLN A 4 4.44 -69.13 73.78
CA GLN A 4 4.37 -68.27 72.61
C GLN A 4 3.03 -67.53 72.50
N ASN A 5 3.02 -66.29 71.97
CA ASN A 5 2.17 -66.00 70.81
C ASN A 5 2.58 -64.73 70.05
N ARG A 6 2.69 -64.97 68.74
CA ARG A 6 2.95 -64.09 67.61
C ARG A 6 1.62 -63.42 67.22
N MET A 7 1.59 -62.12 66.96
CA MET A 7 0.75 -61.55 65.89
C MET A 7 1.16 -60.13 65.52
N LEU A 8 1.51 -59.98 64.24
CA LEU A 8 1.67 -58.74 63.52
C LEU A 8 0.37 -57.93 63.56
N HIS A 9 0.46 -56.62 63.76
CA HIS A 9 -0.39 -55.69 63.02
C HIS A 9 0.33 -54.37 62.84
N ALA A 10 0.77 -54.15 61.60
CA ALA A 10 1.09 -52.84 61.09
C ALA A 10 -0.19 -52.01 61.07
N THR A 11 -0.21 -50.88 61.77
CA THR A 11 -1.18 -49.80 61.58
C THR A 11 -0.40 -48.54 61.27
N ASP A 12 -0.08 -48.44 59.97
CA ASP A 12 -0.23 -47.25 59.15
C ASP A 12 0.13 -45.93 59.83
N GLY A 13 1.43 -45.62 59.77
CA GLY A 13 1.91 -44.25 59.93
C GLY A 13 1.33 -43.42 58.78
N GLY A 14 0.20 -42.77 59.05
CA GLY A 14 -0.45 -41.81 58.18
C GLY A 14 0.49 -40.65 57.87
N SER A 15 1.36 -40.85 56.89
CA SER A 15 2.10 -39.81 56.20
C SER A 15 1.06 -38.90 55.58
N VAL A 16 0.79 -37.75 56.21
CA VAL A 16 0.13 -36.62 55.59
C VAL A 16 1.01 -36.20 54.41
N ARG A 17 0.76 -36.79 53.24
CA ARG A 17 1.25 -36.28 51.96
C ARG A 17 0.57 -34.95 51.77
N ARG A 18 1.21 -33.87 52.21
CA ARG A 18 0.88 -32.53 51.74
C ARG A 18 0.90 -32.62 50.21
N PRO A 19 -0.20 -32.33 49.50
CA PRO A 19 -0.16 -32.25 48.05
C PRO A 19 0.90 -31.20 47.75
N GLY A 20 2.00 -31.61 47.11
CA GLY A 20 3.04 -30.70 46.67
C GLY A 20 2.33 -29.60 45.90
N LYS A 21 2.45 -28.34 46.36
CA LYS A 21 1.90 -27.19 45.65
C LYS A 21 2.45 -27.28 44.23
N THR A 22 1.62 -27.70 43.29
CA THR A 22 1.94 -27.62 41.87
C THR A 22 2.30 -26.18 41.60
N LYS A 23 3.44 -25.95 40.94
CA LYS A 23 3.97 -24.61 40.67
C LYS A 23 3.00 -23.88 39.73
N ARG A 24 1.95 -23.27 40.30
CA ARG A 24 0.91 -22.50 39.61
C ARG A 24 1.49 -21.36 38.76
N SER A 25 2.70 -20.90 39.09
CA SER A 25 3.43 -19.91 38.30
C SER A 25 3.80 -20.42 36.90
N GLY A 26 4.15 -21.70 36.73
CA GLY A 26 4.51 -22.27 35.42
C GLY A 26 3.29 -22.44 34.52
N GLN A 27 2.16 -22.85 35.10
CA GLN A 27 0.88 -22.94 34.38
C GLN A 27 0.38 -21.56 33.95
N ALA A 28 0.43 -20.57 34.85
CA ALA A 28 0.04 -19.20 34.53
C ALA A 28 0.92 -18.57 33.43
N LEU A 29 2.22 -18.88 33.40
CA LEU A 29 3.13 -18.40 32.35
C LEU A 29 2.77 -18.97 30.97
N ILE A 30 2.39 -20.26 30.91
CA ILE A 30 1.98 -20.91 29.67
C ILE A 30 0.63 -20.36 29.18
N GLU A 31 -0.34 -20.23 30.09
CA GLU A 31 -1.65 -19.64 29.76
C GLU A 31 -1.50 -18.19 29.27
N PHE A 32 -0.66 -17.40 29.93
CA PHE A 32 -0.34 -16.04 29.49
C PHE A 32 0.35 -16.02 28.12
N ALA A 33 1.29 -16.94 27.86
CA ALA A 33 1.97 -17.02 26.56
C ALA A 33 0.98 -17.29 25.41
N PHE A 34 0.00 -18.19 25.60
CA PHE A 34 -1.03 -18.43 24.59
C PHE A 34 -1.99 -17.25 24.42
N LEU A 35 -2.43 -16.63 25.53
CA LEU A 35 -3.31 -15.47 25.48
C LEU A 35 -2.64 -14.27 24.82
N LEU A 36 -1.34 -14.04 25.08
CA LEU A 36 -0.59 -12.95 24.50
C LEU A 36 -0.49 -13.07 22.98
N VAL A 37 -0.16 -14.26 22.46
CA VAL A 37 -0.10 -14.50 21.01
C VAL A 37 -1.47 -14.28 20.37
N LEU A 38 -2.53 -14.81 20.99
CA LEU A 38 -3.89 -14.62 20.49
C LEU A 38 -4.29 -13.13 20.48
N LEU A 39 -3.98 -12.40 21.55
CA LEU A 39 -4.27 -10.97 21.65
C LEU A 39 -3.54 -10.16 20.58
N ILE A 40 -2.26 -10.45 20.33
CA ILE A 40 -1.47 -9.80 19.28
C ILE A 40 -2.10 -10.05 17.91
N ILE A 41 -2.52 -11.29 17.62
CA ILE A 41 -3.19 -11.62 16.35
C ILE A 41 -4.50 -10.83 16.20
N ILE A 42 -5.33 -10.77 17.25
CA ILE A 42 -6.61 -10.05 17.21
C ILE A 42 -6.39 -8.54 17.01
N ILE A 43 -5.45 -7.94 17.74
CA ILE A 43 -5.11 -6.51 17.59
C ILE A 43 -4.58 -6.25 16.19
N GLY A 44 -3.64 -7.06 15.70
CA GLY A 44 -3.06 -6.91 14.38
C GLY A 44 -4.06 -7.03 13.24
N ALA A 45 -4.96 -8.02 13.34
CA ALA A 45 -6.06 -8.19 12.39
C ALA A 45 -7.01 -6.98 12.44
N THR A 46 -7.42 -6.54 13.63
CA THR A 46 -8.33 -5.39 13.79
C THR A 46 -7.74 -4.11 13.20
N LEU A 47 -6.45 -3.83 13.46
CA LEU A 47 -5.76 -2.68 12.88
C LEU A 47 -5.62 -2.79 11.36
N SER A 48 -5.22 -3.96 10.84
CA SER A 48 -5.05 -4.18 9.40
C SER A 48 -6.37 -4.03 8.65
N PHE A 49 -7.45 -4.66 9.13
CA PHE A 49 -8.77 -4.55 8.52
C PHE A 49 -9.35 -3.13 8.67
N GLY A 50 -9.20 -2.51 9.83
CA GLY A 50 -9.66 -1.14 10.06
C GLY A 50 -9.02 -0.15 9.09
N LEU A 51 -7.69 -0.22 8.92
CA LEU A 51 -6.95 0.61 7.97
C LEU A 51 -7.37 0.33 6.53
N PHE A 52 -7.53 -0.95 6.16
CA PHE A 52 -7.98 -1.34 4.83
C PHE A 52 -9.36 -0.75 4.47
N PHE A 53 -10.35 -0.87 5.38
CA PHE A 53 -11.68 -0.30 5.15
C PHE A 53 -11.67 1.23 5.15
N PHE A 54 -10.87 1.87 6.00
CA PHE A 54 -10.69 3.32 5.97
C PHE A 54 -10.18 3.77 4.60
N GLN A 55 -9.08 3.17 4.12
CA GLN A 55 -8.49 3.47 2.82
C GLN A 55 -9.49 3.22 1.69
N ALA A 56 -10.18 2.07 1.70
CA ALA A 56 -11.16 1.72 0.66
C ALA A 56 -12.28 2.76 0.53
N ASN A 57 -12.87 3.16 1.65
CA ASN A 57 -13.97 4.13 1.66
C ASN A 57 -13.51 5.52 1.21
N THR A 58 -12.35 5.96 1.67
CA THR A 58 -11.78 7.26 1.30
C THR A 58 -11.43 7.31 -0.18
N LEU A 59 -10.79 6.25 -0.70
CA LEU A 59 -10.45 6.14 -2.12
C LEU A 59 -11.68 6.03 -3.00
N GLN A 60 -12.72 5.30 -2.56
CA GLN A 60 -13.98 5.21 -3.30
C GLN A 60 -14.63 6.61 -3.45
N GLN A 61 -14.69 7.38 -2.36
CA GLN A 61 -15.18 8.76 -2.43
C GLN A 61 -14.31 9.63 -3.35
N ALA A 62 -12.99 9.45 -3.31
CA ALA A 62 -12.06 10.18 -4.16
C ALA A 62 -12.29 9.90 -5.65
N VAL A 63 -12.44 8.63 -6.04
CA VAL A 63 -12.66 8.26 -7.44
C VAL A 63 -14.03 8.71 -7.95
N ASP A 64 -15.08 8.66 -7.11
CA ASP A 64 -16.42 9.12 -7.48
C ASP A 64 -16.43 10.63 -7.71
N VAL A 65 -15.85 11.41 -6.80
CA VAL A 65 -15.75 12.87 -6.92
C VAL A 65 -14.90 13.26 -8.13
N ALA A 66 -13.75 12.62 -8.34
CA ALA A 66 -12.89 12.90 -9.48
C ALA A 66 -13.60 12.58 -10.80
N ALA A 67 -14.23 11.42 -10.92
CA ALA A 67 -14.92 11.03 -12.14
C ALA A 67 -16.09 11.98 -12.47
N GLN A 68 -16.83 12.42 -11.46
CA GLN A 68 -17.91 13.38 -11.62
C GLN A 68 -17.42 14.78 -12.02
N GLU A 69 -16.30 15.24 -11.47
CA GLU A 69 -15.77 16.55 -11.82
C GLU A 69 -15.12 16.55 -13.20
N ILE A 70 -14.38 15.49 -13.55
CA ILE A 70 -13.83 15.28 -14.89
C ILE A 70 -14.95 15.21 -15.93
N SER A 71 -16.07 14.57 -15.61
CA SER A 71 -17.20 14.46 -16.53
C SER A 71 -17.83 15.81 -16.88
N ARG A 72 -17.58 16.85 -16.09
CA ARG A 72 -18.09 18.21 -16.26
C ARG A 72 -17.07 19.20 -16.79
N MET A 73 -15.87 18.74 -17.14
CA MET A 73 -14.86 19.63 -17.70
C MET A 73 -15.07 19.84 -19.20
N PRO A 74 -14.96 21.09 -19.69
CA PRO A 74 -15.23 21.43 -21.09
C PRO A 74 -14.02 21.12 -21.99
N PHE A 75 -13.65 19.84 -22.10
CA PHE A 75 -12.58 19.41 -23.01
C PHE A 75 -13.10 19.21 -24.44
N SER A 76 -12.19 19.14 -25.42
CA SER A 76 -12.52 18.81 -26.82
C SER A 76 -13.15 17.41 -26.93
N PRO A 77 -14.13 17.18 -27.83
CA PRO A 77 -14.70 15.85 -28.07
C PRO A 77 -13.67 14.77 -28.41
N THR A 78 -12.56 15.13 -29.04
CA THR A 78 -11.49 14.22 -29.44
C THR A 78 -10.34 14.14 -28.44
N ALA A 79 -10.46 14.81 -27.29
CA ALA A 79 -9.41 14.79 -26.27
C ALA A 79 -9.37 13.41 -25.61
N GLU A 80 -8.16 12.89 -25.42
CA GLU A 80 -7.89 11.66 -24.67
C GLU A 80 -7.47 12.01 -23.24
N LEU A 81 -7.90 11.22 -22.26
CA LEU A 81 -7.66 11.54 -20.85
C LEU A 81 -6.18 11.38 -20.48
N GLY A 82 -5.53 10.34 -21.01
CA GLY A 82 -4.10 10.04 -20.80
C GLY A 82 -3.77 9.42 -19.43
N LEU A 83 -4.67 9.48 -18.45
CA LEU A 83 -4.40 8.98 -17.10
C LEU A 83 -4.01 7.49 -17.10
N GLY A 84 -2.86 7.19 -16.50
CA GLY A 84 -2.30 5.85 -16.39
C GLY A 84 -1.69 5.29 -17.67
N ASP A 85 -1.59 6.10 -18.73
CA ASP A 85 -0.79 5.77 -19.90
C ASP A 85 0.67 6.19 -19.68
N LEU A 86 1.53 5.21 -19.40
CA LEU A 86 2.93 5.48 -19.05
C LEU A 86 3.74 6.03 -20.22
N ASP A 87 3.21 5.93 -21.45
CA ASP A 87 3.80 6.41 -22.69
C ASP A 87 3.01 7.57 -23.31
N ALA A 88 2.06 8.16 -22.57
CA ALA A 88 1.23 9.23 -23.12
C ALA A 88 2.04 10.45 -23.56
N ALA A 89 1.58 11.06 -24.65
CA ALA A 89 2.11 12.32 -25.12
C ALA A 89 1.67 13.49 -24.23
N ASP A 90 2.46 14.57 -24.26
CA ASP A 90 2.20 15.86 -23.59
C ASP A 90 0.93 16.59 -24.10
N THR A 91 0.26 16.02 -25.10
CA THR A 91 -0.98 16.55 -25.70
C THR A 91 -2.27 16.02 -25.05
N THR A 92 -2.17 15.08 -24.11
CA THR A 92 -3.34 14.49 -23.42
C THR A 92 -3.88 15.41 -22.32
N VAL A 93 -5.13 15.16 -21.89
CA VAL A 93 -5.81 16.00 -20.89
C VAL A 93 -5.06 16.04 -19.55
N MET A 94 -4.35 14.98 -19.16
CA MET A 94 -3.61 15.00 -17.88
C MET A 94 -2.49 16.06 -17.82
N TYR A 95 -2.02 16.55 -18.97
CA TYR A 95 -1.05 17.65 -19.06
C TYR A 95 -1.70 19.01 -19.33
N ASP A 96 -3.03 19.08 -19.43
CA ASP A 96 -3.74 20.34 -19.57
C ASP A 96 -3.70 21.14 -18.25
N SER A 97 -3.32 22.42 -18.34
CA SER A 97 -3.18 23.28 -17.16
C SER A 97 -4.47 23.47 -16.35
N ALA A 98 -5.65 23.44 -17.00
CA ALA A 98 -6.94 23.54 -16.31
C ALA A 98 -7.31 22.23 -15.62
N PHE A 99 -6.90 21.09 -16.19
CA PHE A 99 -7.01 19.79 -15.53
C PHE A 99 -6.11 19.72 -14.29
N GLN A 100 -4.82 20.04 -14.43
CA GLN A 100 -3.83 19.94 -13.35
C GLN A 100 -4.15 20.86 -12.18
N SER A 101 -4.51 22.12 -12.44
CA SER A 101 -4.81 23.08 -11.37
C SER A 101 -6.12 22.80 -10.62
N ARG A 102 -7.07 22.07 -11.23
CA ARG A 102 -8.42 21.91 -10.68
C ARG A 102 -8.72 20.50 -10.18
N ILE A 103 -8.26 19.48 -10.90
CA ILE A 103 -8.60 18.08 -10.64
C ILE A 103 -7.42 17.33 -10.06
N TYR A 104 -6.38 17.12 -10.85
CA TYR A 104 -5.32 16.19 -10.50
C TYR A 104 -4.02 16.52 -11.19
N ASP A 105 -2.96 16.55 -10.40
CA ASP A 105 -1.60 16.62 -10.89
C ASP A 105 -0.76 15.55 -10.19
N GLU A 106 -0.04 14.78 -10.98
CA GLU A 106 0.75 13.65 -10.49
C GLU A 106 1.95 14.09 -9.65
N GLN A 107 2.43 15.33 -9.79
CA GLN A 107 3.56 15.84 -9.00
C GLN A 107 3.23 15.81 -7.50
N TYR A 108 1.99 16.16 -7.14
CA TYR A 108 1.55 16.18 -5.74
C TYR A 108 1.25 14.78 -5.19
N LEU A 109 1.61 13.70 -5.89
CA LEU A 109 1.73 12.38 -5.28
C LEU A 109 2.98 12.27 -4.39
N VAL A 110 3.93 13.20 -4.53
CA VAL A 110 5.08 13.35 -3.64
C VAL A 110 5.11 14.80 -3.17
N ILE A 111 4.88 15.01 -1.87
CA ILE A 111 4.89 16.33 -1.26
C ILE A 111 6.14 16.43 -0.39
N HIS A 112 7.11 17.23 -0.81
CA HIS A 112 8.34 17.41 -0.04
C HIS A 112 8.09 18.28 1.19
N GLN A 113 8.76 17.97 2.31
CA GLN A 113 8.61 18.75 3.53
C GLN A 113 9.01 20.24 3.34
N ALA A 114 9.96 20.52 2.45
CA ALA A 114 10.39 21.88 2.12
C ALA A 114 9.28 22.77 1.52
N GLU A 115 8.18 22.18 1.02
CA GLU A 115 7.06 22.93 0.43
C GLU A 115 6.14 23.56 1.50
N TRP A 116 6.16 23.05 2.73
CA TRP A 116 5.23 23.47 3.78
C TRP A 116 5.89 23.64 5.16
N ASP A 117 7.22 23.57 5.26
CA ASP A 117 7.94 23.70 6.53
C ASP A 117 7.85 25.12 7.14
N ALA A 118 8.53 25.31 8.28
CA ALA A 118 8.56 26.57 9.03
C ALA A 118 9.15 27.77 8.25
N SER A 119 9.84 27.53 7.13
CA SER A 119 10.40 28.57 6.26
C SER A 119 9.44 29.06 5.17
N THR A 120 8.31 28.36 4.99
CA THR A 120 7.30 28.67 3.99
C THR A 120 6.15 29.52 4.55
N ALA A 121 5.25 29.97 3.67
CA ALA A 121 4.03 30.68 4.07
C ALA A 121 3.09 29.84 4.96
N PHE A 122 3.24 28.52 4.96
CA PHE A 122 2.42 27.59 5.73
C PHE A 122 2.95 27.35 7.15
N ASN A 123 4.21 27.72 7.43
CA ASN A 123 4.82 27.66 8.76
C ASN A 123 4.68 26.27 9.44
N GLY A 124 4.88 25.19 8.70
CA GLY A 124 4.75 23.82 9.20
C GLY A 124 3.30 23.28 9.24
N ASP A 125 2.32 24.00 8.72
CA ASP A 125 0.94 23.52 8.59
C ASP A 125 0.72 22.77 7.28
N PHE A 126 0.85 21.44 7.34
CA PHE A 126 0.60 20.58 6.20
C PHE A 126 -0.85 20.64 5.70
N GLN A 127 -1.84 20.81 6.59
CA GLN A 127 -3.24 20.85 6.17
C GLN A 127 -3.52 22.12 5.37
N ALA A 128 -2.98 23.26 5.80
CA ALA A 128 -3.07 24.51 5.05
C ALA A 128 -2.44 24.41 3.66
N TYR A 129 -1.33 23.67 3.52
CA TYR A 129 -0.73 23.38 2.21
C TYR A 129 -1.64 22.50 1.35
N VAL A 130 -2.13 21.38 1.90
CA VAL A 130 -3.03 20.46 1.19
C VAL A 130 -4.27 21.18 0.69
N ASP A 131 -4.83 22.12 1.44
CA ASP A 131 -6.01 22.86 1.01
C ASP A 131 -5.81 23.73 -0.26
N THR A 132 -4.56 23.97 -0.67
CA THR A 132 -4.22 24.64 -1.94
C THR A 132 -4.13 23.70 -3.14
N LEU A 133 -4.09 22.39 -2.91
CA LEU A 133 -3.87 21.38 -3.96
C LEU A 133 -5.12 21.14 -4.81
N PRO A 134 -4.97 20.52 -6.00
CA PRO A 134 -6.08 20.10 -6.84
C PRO A 134 -7.01 19.11 -6.12
N LEU A 135 -8.27 19.04 -6.55
CA LEU A 135 -9.34 18.33 -5.84
C LEU A 135 -8.99 16.87 -5.49
N LEU A 136 -8.50 16.09 -6.45
CA LEU A 136 -8.16 14.70 -6.22
C LEU A 136 -6.93 14.56 -5.34
N ASN A 137 -5.89 15.40 -5.52
CA ASN A 137 -4.71 15.37 -4.66
C ASN A 137 -5.06 15.64 -3.20
N ARG A 138 -6.01 16.55 -2.93
CA ARG A 138 -6.53 16.79 -1.58
C ARG A 138 -7.15 15.56 -0.94
N LEU A 139 -7.93 14.81 -1.72
CA LEU A 139 -8.58 13.59 -1.25
C LEU A 139 -7.53 12.48 -1.04
N LEU A 140 -6.57 12.35 -1.94
CA LEU A 140 -5.49 11.35 -1.85
C LEU A 140 -4.51 11.64 -0.71
N ALA A 141 -4.29 12.91 -0.32
CA ALA A 141 -3.40 13.29 0.78
C ALA A 141 -3.74 12.58 2.10
N THR A 142 -5.01 12.20 2.30
CA THR A 142 -5.48 11.51 3.51
C THR A 142 -5.01 10.05 3.63
N VAL A 143 -4.59 9.43 2.53
CA VAL A 143 -4.07 8.05 2.49
C VAL A 143 -2.58 7.99 2.17
N MET A 144 -1.92 9.15 2.03
CA MET A 144 -0.49 9.23 1.84
C MET A 144 0.27 8.82 3.10
N VAL A 145 1.49 8.36 2.89
CA VAL A 145 2.38 7.86 3.93
C VAL A 145 3.58 8.78 4.06
N ARG A 146 4.06 8.91 5.28
CA ARG A 146 5.31 9.62 5.54
C ARG A 146 6.48 8.72 5.14
N ASP A 147 7.38 9.27 4.36
CA ASP A 147 8.64 8.64 4.00
C ASP A 147 9.81 9.53 4.40
N ASP A 148 10.53 9.08 5.44
CA ASP A 148 11.71 9.74 5.96
C ASP A 148 13.01 9.29 5.26
N SER A 149 12.94 8.32 4.32
CA SER A 149 14.09 7.87 3.53
C SER A 149 14.48 8.84 2.42
N LEU A 150 13.55 9.71 2.01
CA LEU A 150 13.81 10.80 1.07
C LEU A 150 14.56 11.93 1.81
N SER A 151 15.57 12.52 1.18
CA SER A 151 16.58 13.40 1.80
C SER A 151 16.09 14.65 2.52
N ILE A 152 14.80 14.98 2.41
CA ILE A 152 14.15 16.15 3.04
C ILE A 152 12.97 15.72 3.94
N GLY A 153 12.62 14.43 3.97
CA GLY A 153 11.31 13.96 4.42
C GLY A 153 10.24 14.33 3.40
N ALA A 154 9.35 13.40 3.08
CA ALA A 154 8.22 13.66 2.20
C ALA A 154 6.96 12.92 2.68
N ILE A 155 5.81 13.45 2.32
CA ILE A 155 4.54 12.74 2.39
C ILE A 155 4.20 12.33 0.97
N ARG A 156 4.07 11.02 0.74
CA ARG A 156 3.88 10.51 -0.62
C ARG A 156 2.81 9.43 -0.69
N TYR A 157 2.27 9.25 -1.88
CA TYR A 157 1.43 8.11 -2.15
C TYR A 157 2.24 6.81 -2.03
N PRO A 158 1.68 5.74 -1.43
CA PRO A 158 2.35 4.45 -1.35
C PRO A 158 2.71 3.90 -2.75
N GLY A 159 3.98 3.56 -2.98
CA GLY A 159 4.49 3.05 -4.27
C GLY A 159 5.99 3.31 -4.43
N ALA A 160 6.54 3.18 -5.64
CA ALA A 160 7.90 3.58 -5.96
C ALA A 160 7.92 5.05 -6.42
N VAL A 161 8.94 5.81 -6.01
CA VAL A 161 9.11 7.19 -6.51
C VAL A 161 9.82 7.14 -7.86
N VAL A 162 9.26 7.85 -8.83
CA VAL A 162 9.80 7.98 -10.18
C VAL A 162 9.88 9.44 -10.57
N THR A 163 10.73 9.77 -11.53
CA THR A 163 10.73 11.07 -12.21
C THR A 163 10.00 10.92 -13.52
N ASN A 164 9.02 11.79 -13.79
CA ASN A 164 8.44 11.94 -15.10
C ASN A 164 9.37 12.79 -15.97
N SER A 165 9.84 12.26 -17.10
CA SER A 165 10.72 12.98 -18.03
C SER A 165 10.01 14.06 -18.86
N VAL A 166 8.68 14.00 -18.97
CA VAL A 166 7.85 15.02 -19.67
C VAL A 166 7.79 16.30 -18.84
N THR A 167 7.51 16.20 -17.55
CA THR A 167 7.38 17.35 -16.64
C THR A 167 8.69 17.68 -15.91
N GLY A 168 9.56 16.69 -15.72
CA GLY A 168 10.76 16.78 -14.89
C GLY A 168 10.50 16.57 -13.40
N GLU A 169 9.25 16.35 -13.00
CA GLU A 169 8.82 16.29 -11.60
C GLU A 169 8.81 14.85 -11.04
N GLN A 170 8.89 14.73 -9.71
CA GLN A 170 8.76 13.45 -9.03
C GLN A 170 7.29 13.04 -8.87
N THR A 171 7.00 11.77 -9.08
CA THR A 171 5.69 11.17 -8.85
C THR A 171 5.84 9.73 -8.35
N VAL A 172 4.73 8.98 -8.29
CA VAL A 172 4.68 7.62 -7.76
C VAL A 172 4.11 6.66 -8.79
N LEU A 173 4.76 5.52 -8.98
CA LEU A 173 4.18 4.36 -9.67
C LEU A 173 4.04 3.18 -8.72
N VAL A 174 3.04 2.34 -8.95
CA VAL A 174 2.75 1.18 -8.12
C VAL A 174 3.24 -0.08 -8.86
N PRO A 175 4.22 -0.84 -8.33
CA PRO A 175 4.67 -2.05 -8.99
C PRO A 175 3.71 -3.20 -8.70
N LEU A 176 3.31 -3.97 -9.72
CA LEU A 176 2.64 -5.25 -9.53
C LEU A 176 3.69 -6.36 -9.51
N ILE A 177 3.76 -7.09 -8.40
CA ILE A 177 4.77 -8.14 -8.19
C ILE A 177 4.11 -9.51 -8.27
N GLY A 178 4.72 -10.38 -9.06
CA GLY A 178 4.46 -11.81 -9.11
C GLY A 178 5.54 -12.59 -8.35
N TYR A 179 5.22 -13.82 -7.97
CA TYR A 179 6.14 -14.72 -7.29
C TYR A 179 6.28 -16.00 -8.09
N ASN A 180 7.53 -16.36 -8.39
CA ASN A 180 7.85 -17.62 -9.02
C ASN A 180 7.76 -18.79 -8.02
N VAL A 181 7.83 -20.01 -8.54
CA VAL A 181 7.78 -21.24 -7.73
C VAL A 181 8.98 -21.36 -6.79
N ASP A 182 10.13 -20.80 -7.19
CA ASP A 182 11.37 -20.74 -6.39
C ASP A 182 11.36 -19.63 -5.32
N GLY A 183 10.36 -18.75 -5.37
CA GLY A 183 10.19 -17.63 -4.44
C GLY A 183 10.87 -16.33 -4.83
N SER A 184 11.49 -16.27 -6.02
CA SER A 184 12.00 -15.02 -6.58
C SER A 184 10.85 -14.06 -6.93
N GLU A 185 11.07 -12.76 -6.68
CA GLU A 185 10.15 -11.70 -7.06
C GLU A 185 10.30 -11.39 -8.56
N THR A 186 9.17 -11.24 -9.25
CA THR A 186 9.15 -10.73 -10.63
C THR A 186 8.23 -9.54 -10.73
N LEU A 187 8.73 -8.44 -11.30
CA LEU A 187 7.90 -7.29 -11.61
C LEU A 187 7.06 -7.61 -12.86
N ILE A 188 5.74 -7.66 -12.68
CA ILE A 188 4.79 -7.97 -13.76
C ILE A 188 4.57 -6.73 -14.62
N GLN A 189 4.24 -5.61 -13.98
CA GLN A 189 3.98 -4.34 -14.64
C GLN A 189 3.99 -3.19 -13.63
N TRP A 190 4.20 -1.98 -14.14
CA TRP A 190 3.97 -0.74 -13.42
C TRP A 190 2.57 -0.24 -13.69
N VAL A 191 1.90 0.28 -12.67
CA VAL A 191 0.59 0.94 -12.82
C VAL A 191 0.61 2.31 -12.15
N ALA A 192 -0.06 3.29 -12.76
CA ALA A 192 -0.22 4.59 -12.15
C ALA A 192 -1.22 4.53 -10.98
N PRO A 193 -1.08 5.39 -9.96
CA PRO A 193 -2.06 5.51 -8.89
C PRO A 193 -3.45 5.89 -9.38
N VAL A 194 -3.56 6.74 -10.39
CA VAL A 194 -4.82 7.14 -11.01
C VAL A 194 -4.75 6.81 -12.50
N GLU A 195 -5.68 6.02 -12.99
CA GLU A 195 -5.72 5.61 -14.40
C GLU A 195 -7.13 5.65 -14.98
N GLU A 196 -7.19 5.85 -16.29
CA GLU A 196 -8.39 5.58 -17.06
C GLU A 196 -8.51 4.07 -17.30
N ILE A 197 -9.71 3.52 -17.13
CA ILE A 197 -9.98 2.11 -17.45
C ILE A 197 -10.00 1.95 -18.97
N ARG A 198 -8.90 1.43 -19.51
CA ARG A 198 -8.69 1.19 -20.94
C ARG A 198 -8.94 -0.28 -21.28
N PRO A 199 -10.02 -0.63 -21.98
CA PRO A 199 -10.25 -2.00 -22.37
C PRO A 199 -9.20 -2.43 -23.42
N GLY A 200 -8.36 -3.41 -23.07
CA GLY A 200 -7.33 -3.94 -23.98
C GLY A 200 -6.10 -3.05 -24.19
N GLY A 201 -5.87 -2.05 -23.33
CA GLY A 201 -4.64 -1.23 -23.33
C GLY A 201 -4.52 -0.20 -24.46
N GLY A 202 -5.60 0.04 -25.22
CA GLY A 202 -5.66 1.08 -26.26
C GLY A 202 -6.32 2.38 -25.79
N GLU A 203 -6.90 3.15 -26.72
CA GLU A 203 -7.64 4.38 -26.44
C GLU A 203 -8.73 4.14 -25.37
N GLY A 204 -8.83 5.05 -24.40
CA GLY A 204 -9.84 5.01 -23.35
C GLY A 204 -11.21 5.54 -23.77
N PRO A 205 -12.28 5.24 -23.02
CA PRO A 205 -13.63 5.66 -23.38
C PRO A 205 -13.92 7.16 -23.22
N PHE A 206 -12.99 7.96 -22.69
CA PHE A 206 -13.18 9.39 -22.45
C PHE A 206 -13.44 10.22 -23.71
N SER A 207 -12.75 9.89 -24.81
CA SER A 207 -12.92 10.53 -26.11
C SER A 207 -14.31 10.18 -26.67
N LEU A 208 -15.03 11.18 -27.21
CA LEU A 208 -16.28 10.95 -27.94
C LEU A 208 -16.04 10.34 -29.32
N ALA A 209 -14.80 10.43 -29.82
CA ALA A 209 -14.35 9.78 -31.04
C ALA A 209 -13.78 8.38 -30.79
N ALA A 210 -13.77 7.92 -29.53
CA ALA A 210 -13.17 6.65 -29.15
C ALA A 210 -13.75 5.49 -29.96
N THR A 211 -12.86 4.75 -30.63
CA THR A 211 -13.25 3.59 -31.44
C THR A 211 -13.21 2.29 -30.65
N ASN A 212 -12.59 2.31 -29.46
CA ASN A 212 -12.44 1.18 -28.57
C ASN A 212 -13.77 0.83 -27.87
N THR A 213 -14.64 0.17 -28.63
CA THR A 213 -15.96 -0.30 -28.17
C THR A 213 -15.86 -1.72 -27.64
N ALA A 214 -15.08 -1.92 -26.58
CA ALA A 214 -15.32 -3.10 -25.75
C ALA A 214 -16.77 -3.03 -25.25
N ALA A 215 -17.50 -4.15 -25.33
CA ALA A 215 -18.97 -4.19 -25.17
C ALA A 215 -19.52 -3.59 -23.86
N SER A 216 -18.66 -3.28 -22.89
CA SER A 216 -19.01 -2.69 -21.60
C SER A 216 -18.80 -1.16 -21.52
N PHE A 217 -18.12 -0.52 -22.47
CA PHE A 217 -17.84 0.91 -22.46
C PHE A 217 -18.38 1.61 -23.72
N VAL A 218 -18.89 2.83 -23.54
CA VAL A 218 -19.36 3.70 -24.63
C VAL A 218 -18.47 4.94 -24.66
N ALA A 219 -18.18 5.45 -25.85
CA ALA A 219 -17.45 6.70 -26.04
C ALA A 219 -18.10 7.86 -25.26
N GLY A 220 -17.28 8.77 -24.72
CA GLY A 220 -17.72 9.84 -23.83
C GLY A 220 -18.02 9.38 -22.41
N MET A 221 -17.38 8.33 -21.92
CA MET A 221 -17.45 7.92 -20.51
C MET A 221 -16.15 8.24 -19.80
N VAL A 222 -16.27 8.79 -18.59
CA VAL A 222 -15.17 8.90 -17.64
C VAL A 222 -15.15 7.61 -16.83
N ALA A 223 -14.25 6.70 -17.16
CA ALA A 223 -14.04 5.46 -16.42
C ALA A 223 -12.70 5.52 -15.70
N LEU A 224 -12.72 5.77 -14.40
CA LEU A 224 -11.51 5.95 -13.60
C LEU A 224 -11.30 4.78 -12.65
N ARG A 225 -10.03 4.47 -12.41
CA ARG A 225 -9.57 3.54 -11.40
C ARG A 225 -8.45 4.18 -10.58
N ILE A 226 -8.52 4.02 -9.26
CA ILE A 226 -7.44 4.40 -8.35
C ILE A 226 -6.83 3.12 -7.76
N ASN A 227 -5.52 2.96 -7.91
CA ASN A 227 -4.75 1.82 -7.42
C ASN A 227 -3.97 2.18 -6.17
N PHE A 228 -4.29 1.53 -5.07
CA PHE A 228 -3.65 1.73 -3.78
C PHE A 228 -2.95 0.44 -3.33
N PRO A 229 -1.62 0.46 -3.09
CA PRO A 229 -0.93 -0.70 -2.55
C PRO A 229 -1.14 -0.77 -1.03
N ALA A 230 -2.13 -1.56 -0.62
CA ALA A 230 -2.39 -1.84 0.78
C ALA A 230 -1.33 -2.81 1.33
N GLN A 231 -0.65 -2.41 2.41
CA GLN A 231 0.34 -3.22 3.12
C GLN A 231 -0.13 -3.49 4.55
N SER A 232 0.08 -4.73 5.02
CA SER A 232 -0.20 -5.09 6.41
C SER A 232 1.02 -4.84 7.28
N ALA A 233 0.81 -4.23 8.44
CA ALA A 233 1.84 -4.05 9.47
C ALA A 233 2.14 -5.34 10.26
N THR A 234 1.33 -6.40 10.09
CA THR A 234 1.37 -7.60 10.95
C THR A 234 1.45 -8.91 10.19
N LEU A 235 1.12 -8.91 8.91
CA LEU A 235 1.22 -10.09 8.05
C LEU A 235 2.47 -9.97 7.18
N VAL A 236 3.19 -11.08 7.07
CA VAL A 236 4.37 -11.21 6.20
C VAL A 236 3.99 -11.87 4.89
N ASN A 237 4.67 -11.50 3.83
CA ASN A 237 4.44 -12.10 2.53
C ASN A 237 5.10 -13.49 2.42
N ARG A 238 4.46 -14.39 1.67
CA ARG A 238 4.91 -15.79 1.51
C ARG A 238 4.62 -16.31 0.11
N THR A 239 5.46 -17.23 -0.35
CA THR A 239 5.27 -17.92 -1.63
C THR A 239 4.27 -19.07 -1.47
N GLY A 240 3.42 -19.29 -2.48
CA GLY A 240 2.27 -20.19 -2.41
C GLY A 240 2.55 -21.70 -2.57
N SER A 241 3.80 -22.12 -2.78
CA SER A 241 4.13 -23.53 -3.12
C SER A 241 4.64 -24.35 -1.92
N ARG A 242 4.71 -25.68 -2.08
CA ARG A 242 5.25 -26.61 -1.05
C ARG A 242 6.72 -26.27 -0.80
N GLY A 243 6.99 -25.60 0.31
CA GLY A 243 8.31 -25.01 0.62
C GLY A 243 8.27 -23.55 1.06
N GLN A 244 7.08 -22.94 1.20
CA GLN A 244 6.79 -21.58 1.73
C GLN A 244 8.03 -20.83 2.23
N VAL A 245 8.62 -20.04 1.34
CA VAL A 245 9.75 -19.17 1.68
C VAL A 245 9.18 -17.82 2.08
N ILE A 246 9.70 -17.27 3.17
CA ILE A 246 9.46 -15.89 3.57
C ILE A 246 10.20 -15.01 2.57
N VAL A 247 9.51 -14.05 1.97
CA VAL A 247 10.13 -13.12 1.03
C VAL A 247 10.97 -12.12 1.83
N GLU A 248 12.29 -12.11 1.61
CA GLU A 248 13.18 -11.12 2.20
C GLU A 248 12.93 -9.74 1.57
N ALA A 249 13.10 -8.67 2.36
CA ALA A 249 13.11 -7.33 1.80
C ALA A 249 14.40 -7.11 1.00
N ASP A 250 14.36 -6.14 0.08
CA ASP A 250 15.51 -5.74 -0.75
C ASP A 250 16.14 -6.88 -1.57
N ASP A 251 15.30 -7.77 -2.13
CA ASP A 251 15.74 -8.82 -3.05
C ASP A 251 16.46 -8.22 -4.27
N THR A 252 17.78 -8.34 -4.27
CA THR A 252 18.67 -7.85 -5.33
C THR A 252 18.45 -8.53 -6.69
N SER A 253 17.68 -9.62 -6.75
CA SER A 253 17.32 -10.28 -8.00
C SER A 253 16.14 -9.61 -8.72
N LEU A 254 15.40 -8.72 -8.06
CA LEU A 254 14.28 -7.99 -8.66
C LEU A 254 14.79 -6.91 -9.61
N ALA A 255 14.65 -7.16 -10.91
CA ALA A 255 14.92 -6.18 -11.96
C ALA A 255 13.84 -5.07 -11.99
N ASP A 256 14.26 -3.86 -12.38
CA ASP A 256 13.39 -2.67 -12.43
C ASP A 256 12.17 -2.82 -13.35
N GLY A 257 12.24 -3.71 -14.33
CA GLY A 257 11.23 -3.82 -15.38
C GLY A 257 11.18 -2.57 -16.28
N ASP A 258 10.12 -2.46 -17.08
CA ASP A 258 9.89 -1.32 -17.96
C ASP A 258 8.87 -0.35 -17.33
N THR A 259 9.34 0.81 -16.87
CA THR A 259 8.50 1.88 -16.30
C THR A 259 7.76 2.70 -17.35
N GLY A 260 7.84 2.32 -18.63
CA GLY A 260 7.41 3.16 -19.74
C GLY A 260 8.49 4.15 -20.16
N SER A 261 8.28 4.79 -21.30
CA SER A 261 9.22 5.73 -21.91
C SER A 261 9.33 7.06 -21.18
N ASN A 262 8.30 7.45 -20.45
CA ASN A 262 8.23 8.75 -19.78
C ASN A 262 8.65 8.74 -18.31
N TYR A 263 8.88 7.57 -17.70
CA TYR A 263 9.17 7.48 -16.27
C TYR A 263 10.48 6.77 -16.01
N SER A 264 11.28 7.31 -15.09
CA SER A 264 12.52 6.69 -14.62
C SER A 264 12.51 6.59 -13.10
N LEU A 265 12.92 5.44 -12.56
CA LEU A 265 12.98 5.23 -11.10
C LEU A 265 13.94 6.22 -10.45
N VAL A 266 13.44 6.92 -9.43
CA VAL A 266 14.30 7.61 -8.48
C VAL A 266 14.83 6.53 -7.56
N VAL A 267 16.11 6.23 -7.65
CA VAL A 267 16.76 5.35 -6.67
C VAL A 267 16.81 6.14 -5.36
N PRO A 268 16.00 5.80 -4.33
CA PRO A 268 16.19 6.39 -3.02
C PRO A 268 17.61 6.01 -2.58
N ALA A 269 18.31 6.90 -1.89
CA ALA A 269 19.55 6.53 -1.22
C ALA A 269 19.28 5.23 -0.45
N GLU A 270 20.11 4.19 -0.66
CA GLU A 270 19.88 2.89 -0.04
C GLU A 270 19.48 3.10 1.41
N SER A 271 18.23 2.76 1.69
CA SER A 271 17.67 2.93 3.01
C SER A 271 18.46 1.98 3.90
N GLY A 272 19.36 2.55 4.69
CA GLY A 272 20.24 1.76 5.55
C GLY A 272 19.41 0.82 6.44
N PRO A 273 20.03 -0.15 7.12
CA PRO A 273 19.33 -1.15 7.93
C PRO A 273 18.41 -0.60 9.05
N ALA A 274 18.40 0.71 9.26
CA ALA A 274 17.53 1.46 10.16
C ALA A 274 16.17 1.87 9.55
N ASP A 275 15.97 1.79 8.23
CA ASP A 275 14.65 2.05 7.65
C ASP A 275 13.78 0.81 7.78
N THR A 276 12.89 0.86 8.76
CA THR A 276 11.96 -0.22 9.09
C THR A 276 10.52 0.14 8.74
N THR A 277 10.30 1.11 7.86
CA THR A 277 8.94 1.50 7.49
C THR A 277 8.36 0.48 6.52
N ILE A 278 7.07 0.17 6.69
CA ILE A 278 6.38 -0.81 5.84
C ILE A 278 6.13 -0.31 4.41
N HIS A 279 6.49 0.93 4.08
CA HIS A 279 6.33 1.56 2.77
C HIS A 279 7.68 1.99 2.13
N SER A 280 8.80 1.75 2.81
CA SER A 280 10.15 2.10 2.33
C SER A 280 10.63 1.26 1.13
N GLY A 281 11.82 1.61 0.66
CA GLY A 281 12.58 0.86 -0.34
C GLY A 281 12.38 1.39 -1.75
N ARG A 282 13.34 1.05 -2.62
CA ARG A 282 13.40 1.48 -4.04
C ARG A 282 12.07 1.38 -4.77
N TYR A 283 11.37 0.27 -4.57
CA TYR A 283 10.11 -0.04 -5.23
C TYR A 283 8.86 0.24 -4.36
N GLY A 284 9.01 0.84 -3.18
CA GLY A 284 7.91 1.02 -2.22
C GLY A 284 7.32 -0.28 -1.67
N LEU A 285 8.07 -1.37 -1.77
CA LEU A 285 7.62 -2.70 -1.36
C LEU A 285 7.67 -2.91 0.15
N GLY A 286 8.32 -2.00 0.87
CA GLY A 286 8.35 -1.99 2.31
C GLY A 286 9.29 -3.01 2.92
N ARG A 287 9.58 -2.78 4.19
CA ARG A 287 10.40 -3.65 5.02
C ARG A 287 9.82 -3.75 6.42
N GLN A 288 9.55 -4.98 6.86
CA GLN A 288 9.13 -5.29 8.22
C GLN A 288 10.31 -5.88 8.99
N ALA A 289 10.59 -5.32 10.17
CA ALA A 289 11.62 -5.86 11.05
C ALA A 289 11.24 -7.28 11.50
N ALA A 290 12.21 -8.19 11.46
CA ALA A 290 12.03 -9.56 11.91
C ALA A 290 13.21 -10.00 12.76
N LEU A 291 12.91 -10.79 13.80
CA LEU A 291 13.94 -11.32 14.68
C LEU A 291 14.86 -12.24 13.86
N PHE A 292 16.17 -11.93 13.86
CA PHE A 292 17.23 -12.65 13.15
C PHE A 292 17.32 -12.47 11.61
N VAL A 293 16.54 -11.57 11.01
CA VAL A 293 16.69 -11.22 9.57
C VAL A 293 17.18 -9.77 9.48
N SER A 294 18.49 -9.57 9.24
CA SER A 294 19.12 -8.25 9.23
C SER A 294 18.66 -7.37 8.07
N THR A 295 18.16 -7.97 6.99
CA THR A 295 17.58 -7.31 5.81
C THR A 295 16.09 -7.04 5.96
N GLY A 296 15.44 -7.60 6.99
CA GLY A 296 13.98 -7.51 7.16
C GLY A 296 13.20 -8.43 6.21
N ILE A 297 11.89 -8.48 6.41
CA ILE A 297 10.95 -9.33 5.67
C ILE A 297 9.96 -8.44 4.92
N ARG A 298 9.53 -8.87 3.74
CA ARG A 298 8.48 -8.20 2.96
C ARG A 298 7.12 -8.27 3.70
N PRO A 299 6.45 -7.13 3.96
CA PRO A 299 5.09 -7.16 4.48
C PRO A 299 4.14 -7.74 3.43
N TYR A 300 3.05 -8.38 3.88
CA TYR A 300 1.96 -8.79 2.99
C TYR A 300 1.38 -7.54 2.31
N ARG A 301 1.23 -7.62 0.99
CA ARG A 301 0.77 -6.52 0.14
C ARG A 301 -0.27 -7.01 -0.85
N THR A 302 -1.27 -6.19 -1.09
CA THR A 302 -2.19 -6.34 -2.22
C THR A 302 -2.47 -4.98 -2.83
N VAL A 303 -2.70 -4.93 -4.14
CA VAL A 303 -3.15 -3.69 -4.78
C VAL A 303 -4.66 -3.68 -4.78
N MET A 304 -5.22 -2.76 -4.02
CA MET A 304 -6.65 -2.48 -4.00
C MET A 304 -6.95 -1.49 -5.10
N SER A 305 -7.97 -1.79 -5.90
CA SER A 305 -8.45 -0.88 -6.92
C SER A 305 -9.90 -0.51 -6.63
N VAL A 306 -10.17 0.79 -6.61
CA VAL A 306 -11.53 1.34 -6.59
C VAL A 306 -11.80 2.00 -7.94
N GLN A 307 -13.05 2.02 -8.35
CA GLN A 307 -13.41 2.49 -9.68
C GLN A 307 -14.73 3.25 -9.67
N ALA A 308 -14.85 4.19 -10.61
CA ALA A 308 -16.07 4.93 -10.86
C ALA A 308 -16.26 5.15 -12.36
N ILE A 309 -17.52 5.15 -12.79
CA ILE A 309 -17.90 5.35 -14.18
C ILE A 309 -18.99 6.42 -14.25
N TYR A 310 -18.71 7.50 -14.97
CA TYR A 310 -19.63 8.60 -15.19
C TYR A 310 -19.74 8.89 -16.69
N ARG A 311 -20.89 9.45 -17.12
CA ARG A 311 -21.03 9.97 -18.48
C ARG A 311 -20.50 11.38 -18.55
N ARG A 312 -19.67 11.65 -19.54
CA ARG A 312 -19.18 12.99 -19.85
C ARG A 312 -20.32 13.88 -20.34
N GLU A 313 -20.40 15.07 -19.79
CA GLU A 313 -21.29 16.12 -20.27
C GLU A 313 -20.68 16.76 -21.53
N VAL A 314 -21.51 16.96 -22.55
CA VAL A 314 -21.10 17.63 -23.79
C VAL A 314 -21.53 19.07 -23.69
N PHE A 315 -20.56 19.96 -23.50
CA PHE A 315 -20.78 21.40 -23.52
C PHE A 315 -20.78 21.87 -24.98
N GLN A 316 -21.90 22.43 -25.44
CA GLN A 316 -22.05 23.06 -26.76
C GLN A 316 -21.58 24.51 -26.75
#